data_AF-A0AA38F5H5-F1
#
_entry.id   AF-A0AA38F5H5-F1
#
_cell.length_a   1.000
_cell.length_b   1.000
_cell.length_c   1.000
_cell.angle_alpha   90.00
_cell.angle_beta   90.00
_cell.angle_gamma   90.00
#
_symmetry.space_group_name_H-M   'P 1'
#
loop_
_entity.id
_entity.type
_entity.pdbx_description
1 polymer ?
#
loop_
_entity_poly.entity_id
_entity_poly.type
_entity_poly.pdbx_seq_one_letter_code
_entity_poly.pdbx_strand_id
1 'polypeptide(L)' 'NYFSQMAKLRQTSSVKDYIQQFQNLSLRLNDISEDHLNDLFLDGLKDNIQHDVRLLNQGLISKSMIIVRRVEERDM' A
#
# COMPACT_ATOMS: atom_id res chain seq x y z
N ASN A 1 14.73 -5.52 -16.60
CA ASN A 1 13.68 -6.20 -15.82
C ASN A 1 12.96 -5.14 -14.97
N TYR A 2 11.70 -4.83 -15.28
CA TYR A 2 10.93 -3.81 -14.56
C TYR A 2 10.59 -4.21 -13.13
N PHE A 3 10.39 -5.51 -12.86
CA PHE A 3 10.14 -6.00 -11.51
C PHE A 3 11.33 -5.72 -10.59
N SER A 4 12.55 -5.98 -11.08
CA SER A 4 13.77 -5.67 -10.33
C SER A 4 13.97 -4.17 -10.08
N GLN A 5 13.45 -3.30 -10.95
CA GLN A 5 13.46 -1.85 -10.73
C GLN A 5 12.43 -1.45 -9.67
N MET A 6 11.22 -2.01 -9.74
CA MET A 6 10.17 -1.81 -8.75
C MET A 6 10.62 -2.24 -7.35
N ALA A 7 11.18 -3.46 -7.22
CA ALA A 7 11.64 -3.99 -5.93
C ALA A 7 12.74 -3.14 -5.27
N LYS A 8 13.50 -2.39 -6.07
CA LYS A 8 14.57 -1.49 -5.61
C LYS A 8 14.13 -0.03 -5.49
N LEU A 9 12.90 0.31 -5.89
CA LEU A 9 12.41 1.68 -5.82
C LEU A 9 12.28 2.09 -4.35
N ARG A 10 12.88 3.22 -4.00
CA ARG A 10 12.83 3.79 -2.65
C ARG A 10 12.47 5.26 -2.74
N GLN A 11 11.70 5.74 -1.78
CA GLN A 11 11.37 7.15 -1.63
C GLN A 11 12.62 7.91 -1.16
N THR A 12 13.37 8.49 -2.09
CA THR A 12 14.55 9.30 -1.79
C THR A 12 14.19 10.78 -1.57
N SER A 13 13.19 11.30 -2.28
CA SER A 13 12.73 12.69 -2.23
C SER A 13 11.35 12.84 -1.58
N SER A 14 10.41 13.49 -2.27
CA SER A 14 9.04 13.68 -1.86
C SER A 14 8.21 12.41 -2.08
N VAL A 15 7.13 12.25 -1.30
CA VAL A 15 6.17 11.15 -1.48
C VAL A 15 5.53 11.23 -2.87
N LYS A 16 5.27 12.45 -3.37
CA LYS A 16 4.67 12.68 -4.69
C LYS A 16 5.54 12.13 -5.82
N ASP A 17 6.85 12.43 -5.79
CA ASP A 17 7.78 11.93 -6.82
C ASP A 17 7.90 10.41 -6.77
N TYR A 18 7.88 9.83 -5.56
CA TYR A 18 7.89 8.39 -5.37
C TYR A 18 6.63 7.72 -5.94
N ILE A 19 5.45 8.25 -5.64
CA ILE A 19 4.17 7.77 -6.19
C ILE A 19 4.21 7.80 -7.72
N GLN A 20 4.67 8.90 -8.31
CA GLN A 20 4.73 9.03 -9.78
C GLN A 20 5.68 8.02 -10.41
N GLN A 21 6.85 7.77 -9.80
CA GLN A 21 7.78 6.74 -10.26
C GLN A 21 7.20 5.34 -10.12
N PHE A 22 6.54 5.05 -8.99
CA PHE A 22 5.90 3.77 -8.73
C PHE A 22 4.80 3.47 -9.76
N GLN A 23 3.90 4.43 -10.03
CA GLN A 23 2.85 4.29 -11.03
C GLN A 23 3.40 4.06 -12.43
N ASN A 24 4.46 4.78 -12.82
CA ASN A 24 5.09 4.60 -14.13
C ASN A 24 5.72 3.21 -14.30
N LEU A 25 6.20 2.60 -13.22
CA LEU A 25 6.74 1.24 -13.22
C LEU A 25 5.62 0.19 -13.16
N SER A 26 4.53 0.45 -12.43
CA SER A 26 3.42 -0.51 -12.28
C SER A 26 2.68 -0.72 -13.60
N LEU A 27 2.50 0.34 -14.40
CA LEU A 27 1.94 0.26 -15.75
C LEU A 27 2.75 -0.63 -16.70
N ARG A 28 4.00 -0.97 -16.36
CA ARG A 28 4.89 -1.83 -17.17
C ARG A 28 4.95 -3.26 -16.64
N LEU A 29 4.26 -3.57 -15.54
CA LEU A 29 4.14 -4.89 -14.93
C LEU A 29 2.74 -5.44 -15.20
N ASN A 30 2.64 -6.51 -15.99
CA ASN A 30 1.34 -7.10 -16.36
C ASN A 30 0.90 -8.27 -15.48
N ASP A 31 1.82 -8.90 -14.73
CA ASP A 31 1.58 -10.15 -13.99
C ASP A 31 1.90 -10.03 -12.49
N ILE A 32 1.52 -8.94 -11.84
CA ILE A 32 1.66 -8.77 -10.39
C ILE A 32 0.30 -8.49 -9.75
N SER A 33 -0.02 -9.24 -8.71
CA SER A 33 -1.25 -9.02 -7.93
C SER A 33 -1.20 -7.65 -7.24
N GLU A 34 -2.38 -7.05 -7.05
CA GLU A 34 -2.51 -5.78 -6.34
C GLU A 34 -1.95 -5.82 -4.92
N ASP A 35 -2.14 -6.92 -4.18
CA ASP A 35 -1.58 -7.11 -2.83
C ASP A 35 -0.05 -7.02 -2.84
N HIS A 36 0.59 -7.72 -3.77
CA HIS A 36 2.05 -7.68 -3.92
C HIS A 36 2.56 -6.30 -4.38
N LEU A 37 1.79 -5.56 -5.20
CA LEU A 37 2.10 -4.16 -5.49
C LEU A 37 1.99 -3.28 -4.25
N ASN A 38 0.97 -3.49 -3.42
CA ASN A 38 0.79 -2.74 -2.17
C ASN A 38 1.95 -2.99 -1.20
N ASP A 39 2.41 -4.25 -1.07
CA ASP A 39 3.58 -4.58 -0.26
C ASP A 39 4.84 -3.87 -0.77
N LEU A 40 5.12 -3.95 -2.08
CA LEU A 40 6.26 -3.25 -2.69
C LEU A 40 6.17 -1.72 -2.52
N PHE A 41 4.95 -1.16 -2.60
CA PHE A 41 4.74 0.26 -2.40
C PHE A 41 5.07 0.68 -0.98
N LEU A 42 4.58 -0.06 0.02
CA LEU A 42 4.82 0.20 1.44
C LEU A 42 6.30 0.02 1.80
N ASP A 43 6.96 -0.99 1.25
CA ASP A 43 8.38 -1.28 1.50
C ASP A 43 9.33 -0.27 0.86
N GLY A 44 8.85 0.47 -0.14
CA GLY A 44 9.63 1.54 -0.77
C GLY A 44 9.47 2.91 -0.11
N LEU A 45 8.52 3.10 0.82
CA LEU A 45 8.36 4.36 1.57
C LEU A 45 9.45 4.55 2.63
N LYS A 46 9.70 5.80 3.03
CA LYS A 46 10.55 6.09 4.20
C LYS A 46 9.91 5.54 5.47
N ASP A 47 10.72 5.01 6.39
CA ASP A 47 10.28 4.33 7.61
C ASP A 47 9.23 5.12 8.41
N ASN A 48 9.42 6.43 8.58
CA ASN A 48 8.48 7.27 9.31
C ASN A 48 7.10 7.33 8.63
N ILE A 49 7.09 7.42 7.29
CA ILE A 49 5.85 7.47 6.51
C ILE A 49 5.23 6.09 6.43
N GLN A 50 6.04 5.04 6.25
CA GLN A 50 5.58 3.66 6.25
C GLN A 50 4.89 3.33 7.58
N HIS A 51 5.47 3.73 8.71
CA HIS A 51 4.90 3.52 10.04
C HIS A 51 3.54 4.22 10.17
N ASP A 52 3.47 5.52 9.83
CA ASP A 52 2.23 6.29 9.90
C ASP A 52 1.13 5.71 9.01
N VAL A 53 1.48 5.31 7.78
CA VAL A 53 0.53 4.67 6.84
C VAL A 53 0.02 3.35 7.40
N ARG A 54 0.88 2.50 7.99
CA ARG A 54 0.45 1.24 8.61
C ARG A 54 -0.47 1.47 9.81
N LEU A 55 -0.16 2.45 10.66
CA LEU A 55 -1.01 2.81 11.80
C LEU A 55 -2.40 3.32 11.35
N LEU A 56 -2.43 4.23 10.38
CA LEU A 56 -3.68 4.78 9.85
C LEU A 56 -4.53 3.70 9.18
N ASN A 57 -3.90 2.80 8.40
CA ASN A 57 -4.61 1.73 7.71
C ASN A 57 -5.17 0.70 8.69
N GLN A 58 -4.41 0.33 9.74
CA GLN A 58 -4.93 -0.51 10.83
C GLN A 58 -6.12 0.14 11.52
N GLY A 59 -6.10 1.47 11.72
CA GLY A 59 -7.23 2.21 12.27
C GLY A 59 -8.48 2.15 11.38
N LEU A 60 -8.32 2.23 10.05
CA LEU A 60 -9.41 2.07 9.10
C LEU A 60 -9.94 0.64 9.07
N ILE A 61 -9.06 -0.36 8.95
CA ILE A 61 -9.43 -1.78 8.97
C ILE A 61 -10.16 -2.13 10.26
N SER A 62 -9.66 -1.69 11.42
CA SER A 62 -10.30 -1.94 12.71
C SER A 62 -11.70 -1.32 12.79
N LYS A 63 -11.87 -0.09 12.28
CA LYS A 63 -13.20 0.55 12.19
C LYS A 63 -14.13 -0.24 11.27
N SER A 64 -13.65 -0.67 10.11
CA SER A 64 -14.42 -1.48 9.15
C SER A 64 -14.83 -2.82 9.76
N MET A 65 -13.93 -3.50 10.48
CA MET A 65 -14.25 -4.76 11.18
C MET A 65 -15.34 -4.59 12.24
N ILE A 66 -15.29 -3.50 13.03
CA ILE A 66 -16.35 -3.20 14.01
C ILE A 66 -17.70 -2.98 13.32
N ILE A 67 -17.72 -2.29 12.17
CA ILE A 67 -18.93 -2.05 11.40
C ILE A 67 -19.48 -3.36 10.85
N VAL A 68 -18.65 -4.18 10.21
CA VAL A 68 -19.05 -5.49 9.66
C VAL A 68 -19.66 -6.36 10.75
N ARG A 69 -19.00 -6.47 11.90
CA ARG A 69 -19.50 -7.25 13.04
C ARG A 69 -20.85 -6.72 13.56
N ARG A 70 -21.04 -5.40 13.65
CA ARG A 70 -22.31 -4.81 14.06
C ARG A 70 -23.45 -5.03 13.05
N VAL A 71 -23.12 -5.13 11.76
CA VAL A 71 -24.10 -5.48 10.72
C VAL A 71 -24.49 -6.95 10.87
N GLU A 72 -23.52 -7.85 11.04
CA GLU A 72 -23.80 -9.27 11.30
C GLU A 72 -24.64 -9.48 12.57
N GLU A 73 -24.35 -8.76 13.66
CA GLU A 73 -25.12 -8.81 14.91
C GLU A 73 -26.54 -8.25 14.80
N ARG A 74 -26.85 -7.43 13.78
CA ARG A 74 -28.19 -6.88 13.53
C ARG A 74 -29.06 -7.76 12.65
N ASP A 75 -28.44 -8.61 11.82
CA ASP A 75 -29.13 -9.51 10.89
C ASP A 75 -29.32 -10.93 11.46
N MET A 76 -28.95 -11.15 12.73
CA MET A 76 -29.27 -12.34 13.55
C MET A 76 -30.44 -12.08 14.50
#